data_AF-A0A9D4NFD2-F1
#
_entry.id   AF-A0A9D4NFD2-F1
#
_cell.length_a   1.000
_cell.length_b   1.000
_cell.length_c   1.000
_cell.angle_alpha   90.00
_cell.angle_beta   90.00
_cell.angle_gamma   90.00
#
_symmetry.space_group_name_H-M   'P 1'
#
loop_
_entity.id
_entity.type
_entity.pdbx_description
1 polymer ?
#
loop_
_entity_poly.entity_id
_entity_poly.type
_entity_poly.pdbx_seq_one_letter_code
_entity_poly.pdbx_strand_id
1 'polypeptide(L)'
;MLTQKSSNDYAVNTQSTIHHLLTQKGSNDLALNTEHNTSMLTQKGSNDLAVNTELNISMLTQKGNYDLVVNTEHNTSLLTQKSSNDFAVNSEHDTSMLTQKGSNDLDVNTQSTIHPY
;
A
#
# COMPACT_ATOMS: atom_id res chain seq x y z
N MET A 1 -15.04 5.80 6.94
CA MET A 1 -14.55 6.23 5.61
C MET A 1 -14.03 7.65 5.75
N LEU A 2 -12.71 7.84 5.61
CA LEU A 2 -12.09 9.16 5.61
C LEU A 2 -11.78 9.55 4.15
N THR A 3 -12.17 10.76 3.74
CA THR A 3 -11.91 11.27 2.38
C THR A 3 -11.05 12.52 2.48
N GLN A 4 -9.87 12.48 1.89
CA GLN A 4 -8.94 13.61 1.84
C GLN A 4 -8.86 14.16 0.41
N LYS A 5 -8.90 15.49 0.28
CA LYS A 5 -8.97 16.19 -1.03
C LYS A 5 -7.89 17.27 -1.22
N SER A 6 -6.93 17.39 -0.31
CA SER A 6 -5.79 18.33 -0.36
C SER A 6 -4.49 17.58 -0.09
N SER A 7 -3.34 18.15 -0.47
CA SER A 7 -2.04 17.59 -0.10
C SER A 7 -1.86 17.61 1.40
N ASN A 8 -1.90 16.42 1.99
CA ASN A 8 -1.75 16.22 3.42
C ASN A 8 -0.77 15.09 3.67
N ASP A 9 0.16 15.33 4.58
CA ASP A 9 1.04 14.30 5.11
C ASP A 9 0.40 13.77 6.38
N TYR A 10 0.28 12.45 6.49
CA TYR A 10 -0.31 11.80 7.64
C TYR A 10 0.58 10.68 8.14
N ALA A 11 0.84 10.68 9.45
CA ALA A 11 1.60 9.63 10.10
C ALA A 11 0.77 9.05 11.23
N VAL A 12 0.61 7.72 11.26
CA VAL A 12 -0.01 7.02 12.38
C VAL A 12 0.99 6.06 12.99
N ASN A 13 1.16 6.15 14.29
CA ASN A 13 1.98 5.24 15.07
C ASN A 13 1.15 4.73 16.25
N THR A 14 0.85 3.43 16.28
CA THR A 14 0.07 2.83 17.37
C THR A 14 0.38 1.35 17.51
N GLN A 15 0.40 0.83 18.73
CA GLN A 15 0.48 -0.61 19.01
C GLN A 15 -0.90 -1.26 19.00
N SER A 16 -1.70 -0.97 17.99
CA SER A 16 -3.08 -1.47 17.91
C SER A 16 -3.47 -1.74 16.47
N THR A 17 -4.50 -2.55 16.31
CA THR A 17 -5.09 -2.83 15.00
C THR A 17 -5.72 -1.58 14.42
N ILE A 18 -5.34 -1.28 13.18
CA ILE A 18 -5.94 -0.21 12.39
C ILE A 18 -6.80 -0.81 11.28
N HIS A 19 -8.02 -0.29 11.16
CA HIS A 19 -8.95 -0.57 10.06
C HIS A 19 -9.29 0.72 9.32
N HIS A 20 -8.65 0.97 8.18
CA HIS A 20 -8.84 2.21 7.44
C HIS A 20 -9.50 2.00 6.07
N LEU A 21 -10.54 2.79 5.80
CA LEU A 21 -11.09 2.99 4.47
C LEU A 21 -10.84 4.43 4.05
N LEU A 22 -9.91 4.61 3.11
CA LEU A 22 -9.37 5.89 2.72
C LEU A 22 -9.60 6.15 1.23
N THR A 23 -10.04 7.37 0.92
CA THR A 23 -10.05 7.89 -0.45
C THR A 23 -9.25 9.18 -0.50
N GLN A 24 -8.15 9.16 -1.27
CA GLN A 24 -7.22 10.28 -1.38
C GLN A 24 -7.24 10.84 -2.80
N LYS A 25 -7.27 12.18 -2.90
CA LYS A 25 -7.11 12.91 -4.16
C LYS A 25 -6.05 13.99 -4.01
N GLY A 26 -5.18 14.11 -5.00
CA GLY A 26 -4.07 15.07 -4.99
C GLY A 26 -2.74 14.38 -4.71
N SER A 27 -1.81 15.10 -4.08
CA SER A 27 -0.52 14.56 -3.69
C SER A 27 -0.42 14.37 -2.18
N ASN A 28 -0.36 13.14 -1.70
CA ASN A 28 -0.41 12.84 -0.26
C ASN A 28 0.66 11.83 0.11
N ASP A 29 1.24 12.03 1.28
CA ASP A 29 2.20 11.11 1.87
C ASP A 29 1.59 10.50 3.12
N LEU A 30 1.60 9.16 3.20
CA LEU A 30 1.04 8.43 4.32
C LEU A 30 2.07 7.47 4.90
N ALA A 31 2.34 7.58 6.20
CA ALA A 31 3.18 6.65 6.94
C ALA A 31 2.35 5.95 8.03
N LEU A 32 2.36 4.62 8.03
CA LEU A 32 1.68 3.80 9.03
C LEU A 32 2.69 2.91 9.75
N ASN A 33 2.72 2.98 11.08
CA ASN A 33 3.47 2.09 11.95
C ASN A 33 2.51 1.45 12.96
N THR A 34 2.17 0.17 12.76
CA THR A 34 1.12 -0.51 13.53
C THR A 34 1.41 -1.98 13.78
N GLU A 35 0.89 -2.60 14.84
CA GLU A 35 0.99 -4.07 14.96
C GLU A 35 0.19 -4.79 13.86
N HIS A 36 -1.05 -4.35 13.61
CA HIS A 36 -1.89 -4.92 12.58
C HIS A 36 -2.55 -3.83 11.74
N ASN A 37 -2.43 -3.93 10.42
CA ASN A 37 -3.08 -3.02 9.49
C ASN A 37 -4.00 -3.79 8.55
N THR A 38 -5.28 -3.44 8.55
CA THR A 38 -6.21 -3.80 7.49
C THR A 38 -6.69 -2.53 6.80
N SER A 39 -6.40 -2.40 5.51
CA SER A 39 -6.69 -1.17 4.78
C SER A 39 -7.34 -1.41 3.42
N MET A 40 -8.30 -0.55 3.09
CA MET A 40 -8.81 -0.37 1.75
C MET A 40 -8.54 1.07 1.32
N LEU A 41 -7.73 1.24 0.30
CA LEU A 41 -7.26 2.56 -0.12
C LEU A 41 -7.55 2.77 -1.60
N THR A 42 -8.20 3.89 -1.92
CA THR A 42 -8.41 4.35 -3.29
C THR A 42 -7.74 5.69 -3.48
N GLN A 43 -6.76 5.77 -4.36
CA GLN A 43 -5.96 6.97 -4.57
C GLN A 43 -6.08 7.49 -6.01
N LYS A 44 -6.10 8.82 -6.14
CA LYS A 44 -6.01 9.51 -7.44
C LYS A 44 -5.07 10.72 -7.37
N GLY A 45 -3.95 10.68 -8.09
CA GLY A 45 -2.92 11.72 -8.10
C GLY A 45 -1.52 11.12 -7.98
N SER A 46 -0.62 11.81 -7.28
CA SER A 46 0.76 11.37 -7.01
C SER A 46 0.90 11.09 -5.51
N ASN A 47 0.94 9.85 -5.04
CA ASN A 47 0.89 9.61 -3.59
C ASN A 47 1.93 8.58 -3.16
N ASP A 48 2.53 8.82 -1.99
CA ASP A 48 3.54 7.96 -1.42
C ASP A 48 2.98 7.30 -0.15
N LEU A 49 3.17 5.99 -0.02
CA LEU A 49 2.71 5.24 1.14
C LEU A 49 3.83 4.37 1.69
N ALA A 50 4.13 4.56 2.97
CA ALA A 50 5.02 3.69 3.73
C ALA A 50 4.24 2.98 4.82
N VAL A 51 4.33 1.65 4.87
CA VAL A 51 3.70 0.85 5.92
C VAL A 51 4.74 -0.04 6.59
N ASN A 52 4.81 0.05 7.91
CA ASN A 52 5.56 -0.86 8.77
C ASN A 52 4.59 -1.55 9.73
N THR A 53 4.46 -2.87 9.65
CA THR A 53 3.50 -3.59 10.49
C THR A 53 3.83 -5.07 10.65
N GLU A 54 3.42 -5.73 11.72
CA GLU A 54 3.62 -7.19 11.82
C GLU A 54 2.72 -7.94 10.83
N LEU A 55 1.44 -7.52 10.71
CA LEU A 55 0.48 -8.09 9.75
C LEU A 55 -0.14 -6.99 8.88
N ASN A 56 0.03 -7.09 7.57
CA ASN A 56 -0.60 -6.22 6.59
C ASN A 56 -1.64 -6.97 5.75
N ILE A 57 -2.87 -6.48 5.74
CA ILE A 57 -3.89 -6.88 4.77
C ILE A 57 -4.34 -5.61 4.03
N SER A 58 -4.08 -5.53 2.74
CA SER A 58 -4.38 -4.32 1.97
C SER A 58 -5.08 -4.61 0.65
N MET A 59 -6.05 -3.76 0.32
CA MET A 59 -6.61 -3.67 -1.01
C MET A 59 -6.45 -2.23 -1.51
N LEU A 60 -5.69 -2.09 -2.59
CA LEU A 60 -5.25 -0.80 -3.08
C LEU A 60 -5.63 -0.61 -4.54
N THR A 61 -6.38 0.46 -4.82
CA THR A 61 -6.73 0.88 -6.18
C THR A 61 -6.16 2.25 -6.48
N GLN A 62 -5.33 2.32 -7.52
CA GLN A 62 -4.51 3.50 -7.81
C GLN A 62 -4.66 4.00 -9.24
N LYS A 63 -4.78 5.32 -9.40
CA LYS A 63 -4.81 5.99 -10.71
C LYS A 63 -3.94 7.25 -10.71
N GLY A 64 -2.82 7.26 -11.44
CA GLY A 64 -1.75 8.27 -11.31
C GLY A 64 -0.41 7.61 -10.97
N ASN A 65 0.54 8.37 -10.42
CA ASN A 65 1.88 7.87 -10.07
C ASN A 65 1.96 7.57 -8.57
N TYR A 66 2.55 6.46 -8.17
CA TYR A 66 2.56 6.06 -6.77
C TYR A 66 3.79 5.26 -6.40
N ASP A 67 4.32 5.58 -5.22
CA ASP A 67 5.39 4.82 -4.60
C ASP A 67 4.84 4.19 -3.32
N LEU A 68 5.01 2.88 -3.18
CA LEU A 68 4.56 2.15 -2.00
C LEU A 68 5.64 1.23 -1.47
N VAL A 69 6.00 1.43 -0.20
CA VAL A 69 6.93 0.60 0.54
C VAL A 69 6.19 -0.09 1.68
N VAL A 70 6.23 -1.42 1.71
CA VAL A 70 5.66 -2.23 2.79
C VAL A 70 6.77 -3.05 3.44
N ASN A 71 6.98 -2.85 4.74
CA ASN A 71 7.79 -3.72 5.59
C ASN A 71 6.87 -4.45 6.55
N THR A 72 6.86 -5.78 6.50
CA THR A 72 5.98 -6.56 7.38
C THR A 72 6.49 -7.97 7.63
N GLU A 73 5.97 -8.69 8.63
CA GLU A 73 6.25 -10.13 8.75
C GLU A 73 5.33 -10.93 7.82
N HIS A 74 4.04 -10.55 7.77
CA HIS A 74 3.08 -11.17 6.87
C HIS A 74 2.29 -10.13 6.09
N ASN A 75 2.40 -10.19 4.76
CA ASN A 75 1.67 -9.34 3.84
C ASN A 75 0.64 -10.15 3.05
N THR A 76 -0.57 -9.63 2.96
CA THR A 76 -1.56 -10.06 1.96
C THR A 76 -2.09 -8.82 1.26
N SER A 77 -1.83 -8.71 -0.04
CA SER A 77 -2.17 -7.50 -0.80
C SER A 77 -2.87 -7.80 -2.12
N LEU A 78 -3.89 -6.99 -2.43
CA LEU A 78 -4.51 -6.94 -3.76
C LEU A 78 -4.34 -5.53 -4.33
N LEU A 79 -3.58 -5.44 -5.42
CA LEU A 79 -3.17 -4.19 -6.04
C LEU A 79 -3.80 -4.06 -7.42
N THR A 80 -4.55 -2.99 -7.66
CA THR A 80 -5.09 -2.62 -8.98
C THR A 80 -4.55 -1.26 -9.40
N GLN A 81 -3.84 -1.23 -10.52
CA GLN A 81 -3.06 -0.06 -10.91
C GLN A 81 -3.36 0.39 -12.34
N LYS A 82 -3.45 1.72 -12.53
CA LYS A 82 -3.64 2.37 -13.84
C LYS A 82 -2.73 3.60 -13.97
N SER A 83 -1.44 3.37 -14.29
CA SER A 83 -0.38 4.28 -14.80
C SER A 83 0.99 3.75 -14.34
N SER A 84 1.95 4.61 -13.99
CA SER A 84 3.32 4.23 -13.63
C SER A 84 3.60 4.35 -12.15
N ASN A 85 3.92 3.22 -11.51
CA ASN A 85 4.05 3.11 -10.07
C ASN A 85 5.19 2.16 -9.70
N ASP A 86 5.79 2.45 -8.56
CA ASP A 86 6.86 1.65 -7.99
C ASP A 86 6.38 1.05 -6.66
N PHE A 87 6.61 -0.24 -6.49
CA PHE A 87 6.18 -0.96 -5.30
C PHE A 87 7.32 -1.82 -4.76
N ALA A 88 7.64 -1.62 -3.49
CA ALA A 88 8.63 -2.39 -2.77
C ALA A 88 7.96 -3.10 -1.58
N VAL A 89 8.08 -4.42 -1.52
CA VAL A 89 7.70 -5.22 -0.35
C VAL A 89 8.90 -5.92 0.21
N ASN A 90 9.07 -5.79 1.51
CA ASN A 90 9.97 -6.60 2.29
C ASN A 90 9.12 -7.35 3.33
N SER A 91 8.96 -8.66 3.13
CA SER A 91 8.14 -9.48 4.02
C SER A 91 8.70 -10.88 4.22
N GLU A 92 8.54 -11.46 5.41
CA GLU A 92 8.88 -12.87 5.61
C GLU A 92 7.92 -13.77 4.83
N HIS A 93 6.63 -13.44 4.89
CA HIS A 93 5.55 -14.12 4.18
C HIS A 93 4.77 -13.10 3.34
N ASP A 94 4.68 -13.30 2.03
CA ASP A 94 3.90 -12.44 1.14
C ASP A 94 2.91 -13.26 0.34
N THR A 95 1.71 -12.72 0.19
CA THR A 95 0.73 -13.15 -0.80
C THR A 95 0.18 -11.91 -1.48
N SER A 96 0.76 -11.58 -2.63
CA SER A 96 0.36 -10.43 -3.43
C SER A 96 -0.33 -10.85 -4.72
N MET A 97 -1.39 -10.13 -5.07
CA MET A 97 -2.03 -10.18 -6.38
C MET A 97 -1.96 -8.81 -7.02
N LEU A 98 -1.36 -8.71 -8.19
CA LEU A 98 -1.18 -7.46 -8.92
C LEU A 98 -1.94 -7.49 -10.26
N THR A 99 -2.82 -6.53 -10.46
CA THR A 99 -3.46 -6.25 -11.75
C THR A 99 -3.04 -4.87 -12.22
N GLN A 100 -2.26 -4.81 -13.31
CA GLN A 100 -1.62 -3.57 -13.77
C GLN A 100 -2.00 -3.20 -15.20
N LYS A 101 -2.10 -1.88 -15.44
CA LYS A 101 -2.21 -1.28 -16.76
C LYS A 101 -1.32 -0.04 -16.83
N GLY A 102 -0.11 -0.18 -17.39
CA GLY A 102 0.94 0.85 -17.45
C GLY A 102 2.34 0.28 -17.24
N SER A 103 3.37 1.12 -17.20
CA SER A 103 4.76 0.73 -16.87
C SER A 103 4.95 0.78 -15.36
N ASN A 104 5.15 -0.37 -14.70
CA ASN A 104 5.28 -0.44 -13.23
C ASN A 104 6.45 -1.33 -12.86
N ASP A 105 7.15 -0.96 -11.80
CA ASP A 105 8.20 -1.76 -11.19
C ASP A 105 7.71 -2.34 -9.86
N LEU A 106 7.90 -3.65 -9.70
CA LEU A 106 7.56 -4.40 -8.50
C LEU A 106 8.83 -5.08 -8.00
N ASP A 107 9.32 -4.62 -6.84
CA ASP A 107 10.40 -5.25 -6.09
C ASP A 107 9.81 -5.95 -4.87
N VAL A 108 9.99 -7.26 -4.78
CA VAL A 108 9.45 -8.08 -3.69
C VAL A 108 10.61 -8.90 -3.14
N ASN A 109 11.07 -8.49 -1.96
CA ASN A 109 12.04 -9.23 -1.18
C ASN A 109 11.28 -10.08 -0.16
N THR A 110 11.11 -11.36 -0.49
CA THR A 110 10.40 -12.32 0.36
C THR A 110 11.17 -13.60 0.56
N GLN A 111 10.92 -14.27 1.68
CA GLN A 111 11.36 -15.64 1.91
C GLN A 111 10.35 -16.69 1.35
N SER A 112 9.36 -16.28 0.53
CA SER A 112 8.38 -17.21 -0.08
C SER A 112 7.63 -16.69 -1.32
N THR A 113 7.03 -17.66 -2.03
CA THR A 113 6.50 -17.68 -3.41
C THR A 113 5.56 -16.54 -3.84
N ILE A 114 5.92 -15.86 -4.94
CA ILE A 114 5.05 -14.94 -5.68
C ILE A 114 4.27 -15.71 -6.75
N HIS A 115 2.96 -15.48 -6.89
CA HIS A 115 2.12 -16.07 -7.95
C HIS A 115 1.73 -15.01 -8.98
N PRO A 116 2.47 -14.86 -10.09
CA PRO A 116 2.05 -14.00 -11.20
C PRO A 116 0.91 -14.65 -12.01
N TYR A 117 -0.12 -13.87 -12.36
CA TYR A 117 -1.15 -14.22 -13.35
C TYR A 117 -1.34 -13.08 -14.35
#